data_AF-A0A1A2LT55-F1
#
_entry.id   AF-A0A1A2LT55-F1
#
_cell.length_a   1.000
_cell.length_b   1.000
_cell.length_c   1.000
_cell.angle_alpha   90.00
_cell.angle_beta   90.00
_cell.angle_gamma   90.00
#
_symmetry.space_group_name_H-M   'P 1'
#
loop_
_entity.id
_entity.type
_entity.pdbx_description
1 polymer ?
#
loop_
_entity_poly.entity_id
_entity_poly.type
_entity_poly.pdbx_seq_one_letter_code
_entity_poly.pdbx_strand_id
1 'polypeptide(L)'
;MEPMSRPPETDLPEAPESDAPTAEPEQPQAGFRWPRSLQAQATRRALLLTALGGLLIAGVVTALPVGGTGTGRLSGYLNGNPVPTTGSKSDAAFNKAASGDCLIWPDATPESAKIVNCADDHKFEVAESVDMRTFPGAEYGPNAAPPSPARIQQITQEQCESAVRNYLGPKFDPNSKFTVSLLWPGDRAWRQNGERRMLCGLQLPGPNNQQQAFKGKVAEVDQSKVWPAGTCLGIDSATNQPIDAPVECATPHAMEVTGTVNLAEKFPGALPAEPDQDGYIKDLCTKMTDAYLAPVKLRTTTLTLIYPTVPLASWTAGSREVACSIGATLGNGGWATLVNSAKGQLLINGQPPVPPPDIPEERLTMPPIPLQVPAQAPQSQASAPPEIPPNNQHLPGQQPAVAPQAPASDTPPPQAPQAPPPADAGAPPQAPPPADGGAPPPANPGPEVPPAPPAGG
;
A
#
# COMPACT_ATOMS: atom_id res chain seq x y z
N MET A 1 -36.49 -22.56 57.01
CA MET A 1 -37.89 -22.89 56.68
C MET A 1 -37.85 -23.98 55.63
N GLU A 2 -38.32 -25.17 56.03
CA GLU A 2 -38.63 -26.37 55.24
C GLU A 2 -39.60 -26.10 54.05
N PRO A 3 -39.94 -27.08 53.17
CA PRO A 3 -39.10 -27.84 52.22
C PRO A 3 -39.86 -28.09 50.87
N MET A 4 -39.49 -29.16 50.12
CA MET A 4 -40.25 -29.91 49.07
C MET A 4 -39.96 -29.55 47.60
N SER A 5 -39.74 -30.47 46.65
CA SER A 5 -39.62 -31.95 46.64
C SER A 5 -39.02 -32.40 45.28
N ARG A 6 -38.25 -33.50 45.32
CA ARG A 6 -37.79 -34.39 44.21
C ARG A 6 -38.90 -35.46 43.93
N PRO A 7 -38.75 -36.57 43.15
CA PRO A 7 -37.83 -37.06 42.07
C PRO A 7 -38.70 -37.73 40.91
N PRO A 8 -38.36 -38.81 40.13
CA PRO A 8 -37.18 -39.73 40.14
C PRO A 8 -36.63 -40.18 38.74
N GLU A 9 -35.32 -40.48 38.56
CA GLU A 9 -34.62 -41.80 38.65
C GLU A 9 -34.62 -42.61 37.33
N THR A 10 -33.66 -43.44 36.89
CA THR A 10 -32.24 -43.84 37.14
C THR A 10 -31.91 -44.70 35.88
N ASP A 11 -30.69 -44.83 35.33
CA ASP A 11 -29.69 -45.85 35.71
C ASP A 11 -28.47 -45.77 34.77
N LEU A 12 -27.29 -45.67 35.38
CA LEU A 12 -25.99 -46.22 34.99
C LEU A 12 -25.70 -47.36 36.00
N PRO A 13 -24.67 -48.24 35.91
CA PRO A 13 -23.41 -48.17 35.16
C PRO A 13 -23.08 -49.53 34.46
N GLU A 14 -21.95 -49.81 33.80
CA GLU A 14 -20.65 -50.16 34.42
C GLU A 14 -19.63 -50.52 33.30
N ALA A 15 -18.36 -50.13 33.48
CA ALA A 15 -17.18 -50.57 32.72
C ALA A 15 -16.42 -51.63 33.57
N PRO A 16 -15.15 -52.06 33.35
CA PRO A 16 -14.18 -51.82 32.25
C PRO A 16 -13.27 -53.05 31.88
N GLU A 17 -12.24 -52.80 31.04
CA GLU A 17 -10.90 -53.48 30.96
C GLU A 17 -10.84 -54.94 30.40
N SER A 18 -9.79 -55.44 29.72
CA SER A 18 -8.39 -55.05 29.48
C SER A 18 -7.78 -55.86 28.32
N ASP A 19 -6.67 -55.35 27.77
CA ASP A 19 -5.48 -56.02 27.20
C ASP A 19 -5.51 -56.93 25.93
N ALA A 20 -4.55 -56.61 25.03
CA ALA A 20 -4.06 -57.39 23.88
C ALA A 20 -2.85 -58.28 24.30
N PRO A 21 -2.01 -58.91 23.42
CA PRO A 21 -2.04 -59.17 21.96
C PRO A 21 -1.59 -60.61 21.54
N THR A 22 -1.44 -60.87 20.21
CA THR A 22 -0.36 -61.66 19.53
C THR A 22 -0.79 -62.82 18.59
N ALA A 23 -0.37 -62.71 17.31
CA ALA A 23 0.13 -63.66 16.27
C ALA A 23 -0.41 -65.12 16.20
N GLU A 24 -0.54 -65.86 15.09
CA GLU A 24 -0.05 -65.83 13.70
C GLU A 24 -0.83 -66.93 12.87
N PRO A 25 -0.47 -67.39 11.65
CA PRO A 25 -1.40 -67.63 10.54
C PRO A 25 -1.58 -69.11 10.11
N GLU A 26 -2.57 -69.44 9.26
CA GLU A 26 -2.53 -70.67 8.44
C GLU A 26 -3.49 -70.64 7.24
N GLN A 27 -2.96 -70.90 6.03
CA GLN A 27 -3.66 -71.42 4.84
C GLN A 27 -3.32 -72.93 4.76
N PRO A 28 -4.15 -73.85 4.16
CA PRO A 28 -4.17 -73.96 2.69
C PRO A 28 -5.34 -74.74 1.98
N GLN A 29 -5.31 -74.64 0.63
CA GLN A 29 -5.74 -75.58 -0.45
C GLN A 29 -7.21 -75.76 -0.91
N ALA A 30 -7.41 -75.34 -2.18
CA ALA A 30 -7.91 -76.07 -3.36
C ALA A 30 -9.40 -76.52 -3.48
N GLY A 31 -10.04 -76.05 -4.57
CA GLY A 31 -11.27 -76.62 -5.12
C GLY A 31 -11.74 -75.93 -6.41
N PHE A 32 -11.34 -76.48 -7.55
CA PHE A 32 -11.71 -76.07 -8.93
C PHE A 32 -13.20 -76.30 -9.22
N ARG A 33 -13.87 -75.40 -9.97
CA ARG A 33 -14.89 -75.72 -11.00
C ARG A 33 -15.36 -74.47 -11.78
N TRP A 34 -15.09 -74.46 -13.08
CA TRP A 34 -15.74 -73.61 -14.10
C TRP A 34 -16.89 -74.38 -14.75
N PRO A 35 -17.92 -73.68 -15.25
CA PRO A 35 -18.15 -73.61 -16.70
C PRO A 35 -18.36 -72.15 -17.16
N ARG A 36 -17.79 -71.71 -18.29
CA ARG A 36 -18.37 -71.70 -19.66
C ARG A 36 -19.86 -71.28 -19.65
N SER A 37 -20.38 -70.38 -20.47
CA SER A 37 -19.92 -69.59 -21.62
C SER A 37 -21.19 -68.90 -22.15
N LEU A 38 -21.20 -67.58 -22.37
CA LEU A 38 -22.11 -66.96 -23.34
C LEU A 38 -21.39 -65.80 -24.04
N GLN A 39 -21.17 -66.03 -25.34
CA GLN A 39 -20.69 -65.11 -26.38
C GLN A 39 -21.70 -63.95 -26.53
N ALA A 40 -21.32 -62.67 -26.57
CA ALA A 40 -20.70 -61.95 -27.69
C ALA A 40 -21.37 -62.23 -29.04
N GLN A 41 -22.25 -61.32 -29.51
CA GLN A 41 -22.59 -61.05 -30.92
C GLN A 41 -23.53 -59.83 -30.99
N ALA A 42 -23.02 -58.68 -31.46
CA ALA A 42 -23.75 -57.71 -32.31
C ALA A 42 -22.88 -56.49 -32.71
N THR A 43 -21.63 -56.73 -33.08
CA THR A 43 -20.84 -55.83 -33.94
C THR A 43 -21.28 -56.03 -35.40
N ARG A 44 -22.31 -55.30 -35.83
CA ARG A 44 -22.72 -55.31 -37.26
C ARG A 44 -23.50 -54.06 -37.69
N ARG A 45 -23.09 -52.85 -37.27
CA ARG A 45 -23.58 -51.56 -37.82
C ARG A 45 -22.53 -50.44 -37.80
N ALA A 46 -21.26 -50.76 -38.01
CA ALA A 46 -20.17 -49.78 -37.95
C ALA A 46 -19.21 -49.80 -39.17
N LEU A 47 -19.66 -50.27 -40.34
CA LEU A 47 -18.80 -50.39 -41.54
C LEU A 47 -19.47 -50.00 -42.88
N LEU A 48 -20.51 -49.17 -42.87
CA LEU A 48 -21.16 -48.67 -44.11
C LEU A 48 -21.56 -47.18 -44.07
N LEU A 49 -20.87 -46.35 -43.29
CA LEU A 49 -21.00 -44.88 -43.36
C LEU A 49 -19.63 -44.17 -43.47
N THR A 50 -18.61 -44.87 -43.99
CA THR A 50 -17.26 -44.35 -44.26
C THR A 50 -16.94 -44.32 -45.76
N ALA A 51 -17.97 -44.20 -46.63
CA ALA A 51 -17.79 -44.11 -48.08
C ALA A 51 -18.52 -42.93 -48.75
N LEU A 52 -19.17 -42.03 -47.99
CA LEU A 52 -19.86 -40.85 -48.53
C LEU A 52 -19.56 -39.53 -47.78
N GLY A 53 -18.74 -39.55 -46.73
CA GLY A 53 -18.18 -38.34 -46.09
C GLY A 53 -16.79 -37.94 -46.61
N GLY A 54 -16.15 -38.81 -47.40
CA GLY A 54 -14.80 -38.61 -47.96
C GLY A 54 -14.75 -37.85 -49.29
N LEU A 55 -15.88 -37.37 -49.81
CA LEU A 55 -15.99 -36.64 -51.09
C LEU A 55 -16.44 -35.17 -50.92
N LEU A 56 -16.45 -34.65 -49.69
CA LEU A 56 -16.58 -33.21 -49.41
C LEU A 56 -15.26 -32.58 -48.93
N ILE A 57 -14.14 -33.28 -49.13
CA ILE A 57 -12.77 -32.77 -48.98
C ILE A 57 -12.06 -32.92 -50.34
N ALA A 58 -12.61 -32.26 -51.35
CA ALA A 58 -11.96 -32.06 -52.66
C ALA A 58 -12.65 -30.88 -53.34
N GLY A 59 -12.41 -29.66 -52.85
CA GLY A 59 -13.12 -28.51 -53.39
C GLY A 59 -12.77 -27.11 -52.89
N VAL A 60 -11.63 -26.87 -52.24
CA VAL A 60 -11.00 -25.52 -52.19
C VAL A 60 -9.49 -25.68 -52.03
N VAL A 61 -8.81 -25.83 -53.17
CA VAL A 61 -7.37 -25.57 -53.30
C VAL A 61 -7.25 -24.21 -53.97
N THR A 62 -6.63 -23.23 -53.29
CA THR A 62 -5.52 -22.39 -53.81
C THR A 62 -5.19 -21.28 -52.82
N ALA A 63 -4.07 -21.43 -52.10
CA ALA A 63 -3.00 -20.42 -51.93
C ALA A 63 -2.08 -20.80 -50.75
N LEU A 64 -0.89 -21.31 -51.07
CA LEU A 64 0.30 -21.38 -50.20
C LEU A 64 1.26 -20.22 -50.59
N PRO A 65 2.19 -19.78 -49.72
CA PRO A 65 3.49 -20.45 -49.54
C PRO A 65 3.85 -20.66 -48.04
N VAL A 66 4.23 -21.86 -47.58
CA VAL A 66 5.55 -22.55 -47.57
C VAL A 66 6.64 -21.89 -46.71
N GLY A 67 7.06 -22.64 -45.67
CA GLY A 67 8.33 -22.56 -44.92
C GLY A 67 8.07 -22.60 -43.40
N GLY A 68 8.56 -23.52 -42.56
CA GLY A 68 9.50 -24.63 -42.68
C GLY A 68 9.45 -25.49 -41.40
N THR A 69 10.17 -26.61 -41.42
CA THR A 69 10.09 -27.81 -40.57
C THR A 69 10.64 -27.70 -39.14
N GLY A 70 10.04 -28.39 -38.17
CA GLY A 70 10.66 -28.67 -36.86
C GLY A 70 9.78 -29.48 -35.88
N THR A 71 10.27 -30.65 -35.50
CA THR A 71 9.67 -31.70 -34.66
C THR A 71 9.54 -31.35 -33.18
N GLY A 72 8.39 -31.64 -32.56
CA GLY A 72 8.23 -31.61 -31.09
C GLY A 72 6.80 -31.37 -30.58
N ARG A 73 5.80 -32.15 -31.04
CA ARG A 73 4.43 -32.09 -30.48
C ARG A 73 4.24 -33.14 -29.40
N LEU A 74 4.48 -32.82 -28.13
CA LEU A 74 3.84 -33.45 -26.95
C LEU A 74 3.92 -32.55 -25.68
N SER A 75 3.48 -31.30 -25.74
CA SER A 75 3.22 -30.46 -24.54
C SER A 75 2.19 -29.36 -24.81
N GLY A 76 1.12 -29.70 -25.54
CA GLY A 76 0.02 -28.79 -25.85
C GLY A 76 -1.24 -29.15 -25.11
N TYR A 77 -1.32 -28.86 -23.80
CA TYR A 77 -2.60 -28.82 -23.06
C TYR A 77 -2.64 -27.79 -21.91
N LEU A 78 -1.73 -26.82 -21.88
CA LEU A 78 -1.83 -25.62 -21.03
C LEU A 78 -1.32 -24.40 -21.81
N ASN A 79 -2.10 -23.96 -22.78
CA ASN A 79 -1.96 -22.61 -23.33
C ASN A 79 -3.37 -22.09 -23.57
N GLY A 80 -3.79 -21.17 -22.71
CA GLY A 80 -4.99 -20.37 -22.93
C GLY A 80 -4.91 -19.72 -24.30
N ASN A 81 -6.01 -19.77 -25.04
CA ASN A 81 -6.12 -19.12 -26.33
C ASN A 81 -5.69 -17.64 -26.19
N PRO A 82 -4.65 -17.16 -26.90
CA PRO A 82 -4.47 -15.73 -27.04
C PRO A 82 -5.61 -15.24 -27.93
N VAL A 83 -6.54 -14.50 -27.33
CA VAL A 83 -7.52 -13.73 -28.10
C VAL A 83 -6.71 -12.78 -29.01
N PRO A 84 -7.01 -12.69 -30.31
CA PRO A 84 -6.29 -11.81 -31.22
C PRO A 84 -6.34 -10.36 -30.74
N THR A 85 -5.18 -9.79 -30.42
CA THR A 85 -5.04 -8.39 -30.00
C THR A 85 -5.23 -7.47 -31.20
N THR A 86 -6.35 -6.76 -31.26
CA THR A 86 -6.50 -5.57 -32.13
C THR A 86 -6.03 -4.29 -31.42
N GLY A 87 -5.38 -4.43 -30.27
CA GLY A 87 -4.87 -3.32 -29.46
C GLY A 87 -3.61 -2.66 -30.02
N SER A 88 -3.43 -1.40 -29.66
CA SER A 88 -2.21 -0.62 -29.89
C SER A 88 -1.00 -1.28 -29.21
N LYS A 89 0.24 -0.91 -29.59
CA LYS A 89 1.47 -1.52 -29.04
C LYS A 89 1.56 -1.49 -27.51
N SER A 90 0.90 -0.54 -26.86
CA SER A 90 0.86 -0.43 -25.41
C SER A 90 -0.10 -1.42 -24.73
N ASP A 91 -1.21 -1.75 -25.38
CA ASP A 91 -2.11 -2.83 -24.95
C ASP A 91 -1.35 -4.17 -24.93
N ALA A 92 -0.35 -4.34 -25.79
CA ALA A 92 0.43 -5.57 -25.88
C ALA A 92 1.38 -5.79 -24.70
N ALA A 93 2.03 -4.74 -24.17
CA ALA A 93 2.90 -4.88 -22.99
C ALA A 93 2.06 -5.15 -21.74
N PHE A 94 0.98 -4.39 -21.56
CA PHE A 94 0.04 -4.56 -20.47
C PHE A 94 -0.59 -5.96 -20.45
N ASN A 95 -0.96 -6.49 -21.61
CA ASN A 95 -1.54 -7.83 -21.72
C ASN A 95 -0.56 -9.00 -21.58
N LYS A 96 0.74 -8.74 -21.73
CA LYS A 96 1.78 -9.77 -21.60
C LYS A 96 2.48 -9.75 -20.24
N ALA A 97 2.36 -8.65 -19.52
CA ALA A 97 2.99 -8.47 -18.23
C ALA A 97 2.58 -9.57 -17.25
N ALA A 98 3.59 -10.26 -16.73
CA ALA A 98 3.48 -11.33 -15.76
C ALA A 98 4.09 -10.90 -14.41
N SER A 99 3.85 -11.72 -13.38
CA SER A 99 4.49 -11.53 -12.08
C SER A 99 6.01 -11.45 -12.22
N GLY A 100 6.60 -10.41 -11.63
CA GLY A 100 8.02 -10.08 -11.70
C GLY A 100 8.47 -9.26 -12.91
N ASP A 101 7.58 -8.92 -13.85
CA ASP A 101 7.90 -7.99 -14.93
C ASP A 101 7.99 -6.55 -14.41
N CYS A 102 8.91 -5.78 -14.98
CA CYS A 102 9.12 -4.38 -14.66
C CYS A 102 8.68 -3.50 -15.83
N LEU A 103 7.92 -2.45 -15.53
CA LEU A 103 7.30 -1.59 -16.53
C LEU A 103 7.82 -0.16 -16.46
N ILE A 104 8.06 0.42 -17.63
CA ILE A 104 8.34 1.85 -17.78
C ILE A 104 7.47 2.47 -18.86
N TRP A 105 7.17 3.75 -18.70
CA TRP A 105 6.52 4.58 -19.71
C TRP A 105 7.15 5.97 -19.73
N PRO A 106 7.32 6.56 -20.93
CA PRO A 106 7.98 7.86 -21.09
C PRO A 106 7.17 9.03 -20.55
N ASP A 107 5.83 8.97 -20.68
CA ASP A 107 4.94 10.05 -20.27
C ASP A 107 4.49 9.88 -18.79
N ALA A 108 3.50 10.67 -18.37
CA ALA A 108 2.82 10.45 -17.08
C ALA A 108 1.85 9.26 -17.11
N THR A 109 1.45 8.79 -18.30
CA THR A 109 0.37 7.79 -18.45
C THR A 109 0.90 6.36 -18.64
N PRO A 110 0.41 5.39 -17.84
CA PRO A 110 0.76 3.97 -17.99
C PRO A 110 0.26 3.34 -19.31
N GLU A 111 -0.63 4.02 -20.04
CA GLU A 111 -1.15 3.59 -21.36
C GLU A 111 -0.08 3.45 -22.44
N SER A 112 1.19 3.79 -22.18
CA SER A 112 2.33 3.58 -23.09
C SER A 112 3.42 2.67 -22.51
N ALA A 113 3.06 1.86 -21.51
CA ALA A 113 3.97 0.98 -20.79
C ALA A 113 4.71 0.00 -21.72
N LYS A 114 5.95 -0.28 -21.36
CA LYS A 114 6.83 -1.29 -21.96
C LYS A 114 7.44 -2.12 -20.85
N ILE A 115 7.59 -3.42 -21.11
CA ILE A 115 8.34 -4.32 -20.23
C ILE A 115 9.84 -4.05 -20.45
N VAL A 116 10.57 -3.85 -19.36
CA VAL A 116 12.01 -3.62 -19.31
C VAL A 116 12.66 -4.55 -18.29
N ASN A 117 13.99 -4.65 -18.31
CA ASN A 117 14.72 -5.36 -17.27
C ASN A 117 14.60 -4.58 -15.95
N CYS A 118 14.30 -5.27 -14.85
CA CYS A 118 14.21 -4.62 -13.53
C CYS A 118 15.53 -3.99 -13.07
N ALA A 119 16.68 -4.41 -13.64
CA ALA A 119 17.96 -3.75 -13.39
C ALA A 119 18.07 -2.35 -14.02
N ASP A 120 17.23 -2.07 -15.03
CA ASP A 120 17.10 -0.76 -15.66
C ASP A 120 16.05 0.09 -14.92
N ASP A 121 16.00 1.38 -15.26
CA ASP A 121 14.98 2.28 -14.73
C ASP A 121 13.58 1.79 -15.11
N HIS A 122 12.72 1.65 -14.10
CA HIS A 122 11.31 1.30 -14.27
C HIS A 122 10.48 1.97 -13.17
N LYS A 123 9.18 2.15 -13.41
CA LYS A 123 8.26 2.85 -12.49
C LYS A 123 7.35 1.90 -11.71
N PHE A 124 7.19 0.67 -12.21
CA PHE A 124 6.27 -0.31 -11.64
C PHE A 124 6.82 -1.72 -11.76
N GLU A 125 6.74 -2.49 -10.68
CA GLU A 125 7.02 -3.93 -10.67
C GLU A 125 5.70 -4.69 -10.49
N VAL A 126 5.39 -5.60 -11.41
CA VAL A 126 4.15 -6.37 -11.40
C VAL A 126 4.26 -7.51 -10.39
N ALA A 127 3.35 -7.53 -9.41
CA ALA A 127 3.21 -8.65 -8.48
C ALA A 127 2.25 -9.70 -9.03
N GLU A 128 1.12 -9.27 -9.61
CA GLU A 128 0.09 -10.17 -10.15
C GLU A 128 -0.67 -9.52 -11.31
N SER A 129 -1.09 -10.35 -12.27
CA SER A 129 -1.95 -9.97 -13.39
C SER A 129 -3.33 -10.57 -13.16
N VAL A 130 -4.30 -9.74 -12.79
CA VAL A 130 -5.64 -10.17 -12.38
C VAL A 130 -6.61 -9.93 -13.53
N ASP A 131 -7.29 -10.99 -13.98
CA ASP A 131 -8.36 -10.87 -14.97
C ASP A 131 -9.69 -10.59 -14.28
N MET A 132 -10.19 -9.35 -14.36
CA MET A 132 -11.41 -8.97 -13.65
C MET A 132 -12.65 -9.75 -14.12
N ARG A 133 -12.61 -10.41 -15.29
CA ARG A 133 -13.71 -11.25 -15.78
C ARG A 133 -13.93 -12.51 -14.96
N THR A 134 -12.96 -12.91 -14.15
CA THR A 134 -13.11 -14.09 -13.27
C THR A 134 -13.98 -13.80 -12.06
N PHE A 135 -14.21 -12.52 -11.73
CA PHE A 135 -15.11 -12.15 -10.64
C PHE A 135 -16.56 -12.18 -11.12
N PRO A 136 -17.45 -12.85 -10.37
CA PRO A 136 -18.86 -12.94 -10.75
C PRO A 136 -19.53 -11.55 -10.67
N GLY A 137 -20.42 -11.27 -11.61
CA GLY A 137 -21.23 -10.04 -11.60
C GLY A 137 -21.14 -9.24 -12.90
N ALA A 138 -21.88 -8.13 -12.94
CA ALA A 138 -21.93 -7.24 -14.10
C ALA A 138 -20.83 -6.16 -14.10
N GLU A 139 -20.15 -5.95 -12.96
CA GLU A 139 -19.18 -4.86 -12.75
C GLU A 139 -18.05 -4.86 -13.79
N TYR A 140 -17.62 -6.05 -14.25
CA TYR A 140 -16.56 -6.21 -15.24
C TYR A 140 -17.03 -6.85 -16.53
N GLY A 141 -18.35 -6.86 -16.76
CA GLY A 141 -18.96 -7.40 -17.96
C GLY A 141 -18.56 -6.65 -19.24
N PRO A 142 -18.87 -7.19 -20.43
CA PRO A 142 -18.47 -6.60 -21.72
C PRO A 142 -18.93 -5.15 -21.91
N ASN A 143 -20.10 -4.80 -21.38
CA ASN A 143 -20.70 -3.47 -21.49
C ASN A 143 -20.52 -2.60 -20.23
N ALA A 144 -19.70 -3.05 -19.26
CA ALA A 144 -19.47 -2.30 -18.04
C ALA A 144 -18.76 -0.97 -18.30
N ALA A 145 -19.15 0.07 -17.57
CA ALA A 145 -18.42 1.33 -17.56
C ALA A 145 -17.03 1.13 -16.92
N PRO A 146 -16.02 1.93 -17.30
CA PRO A 146 -14.74 1.94 -16.59
C PRO A 146 -14.92 2.28 -15.11
N PRO A 147 -14.05 1.75 -14.23
CA PRO A 147 -14.13 2.03 -12.81
C PRO A 147 -13.85 3.51 -12.52
N SER A 148 -14.57 4.07 -11.53
CA SER A 148 -14.27 5.42 -11.04
C SER A 148 -12.94 5.43 -10.26
N PRO A 149 -12.31 6.60 -10.06
CA PRO A 149 -11.09 6.70 -9.24
C PRO A 149 -11.24 6.12 -7.82
N ALA A 150 -12.40 6.35 -7.18
CA ALA A 150 -12.70 5.77 -5.88
C ALA A 150 -12.80 4.24 -5.94
N ARG A 151 -13.39 3.68 -7.00
CA ARG A 151 -13.47 2.23 -7.17
C ARG A 151 -12.10 1.62 -7.48
N ILE A 152 -11.25 2.31 -8.24
CA ILE A 152 -9.85 1.90 -8.47
C ILE A 152 -9.12 1.75 -7.13
N GLN A 153 -9.26 2.72 -6.22
CA GLN A 153 -8.64 2.62 -4.89
C GLN A 153 -9.18 1.43 -4.08
N GLN A 154 -10.49 1.17 -4.13
CA GLN A 154 -11.07 0.00 -3.49
C GLN A 154 -10.55 -1.31 -4.08
N ILE A 155 -10.45 -1.42 -5.41
CA ILE A 155 -9.88 -2.60 -6.07
C ILE A 155 -8.42 -2.81 -5.65
N THR A 156 -7.62 -1.75 -5.54
CA THR A 156 -6.25 -1.83 -5.04
C THR A 156 -6.20 -2.46 -3.64
N GLN A 157 -7.08 -2.03 -2.73
CA GLN A 157 -7.15 -2.58 -1.36
C GLN A 157 -7.66 -4.03 -1.37
N GLU A 158 -8.74 -4.31 -2.10
CA GLU A 158 -9.39 -5.62 -2.13
C GLU A 158 -8.52 -6.70 -2.80
N GLN A 159 -7.83 -6.36 -3.89
CA GLN A 159 -7.13 -7.33 -4.75
C GLN A 159 -5.61 -7.22 -4.64
N CYS A 160 -5.05 -6.01 -4.70
CA CYS A 160 -3.61 -5.85 -4.87
C CYS A 160 -2.80 -5.99 -3.59
N GLU A 161 -3.36 -5.65 -2.42
CA GLU A 161 -2.63 -5.82 -1.15
C GLU A 161 -2.27 -7.29 -0.90
N SER A 162 -3.23 -8.19 -1.10
CA SER A 162 -3.02 -9.63 -0.95
C SER A 162 -2.06 -10.17 -2.02
N ALA A 163 -2.22 -9.74 -3.28
CA ALA A 163 -1.35 -10.11 -4.38
C ALA A 163 0.12 -9.75 -4.10
N VAL A 164 0.39 -8.51 -3.68
CA VAL A 164 1.74 -8.02 -3.37
C VAL A 164 2.32 -8.73 -2.15
N ARG A 165 1.53 -8.96 -1.11
CA ARG A 165 1.97 -9.70 0.08
C ARG A 165 2.40 -11.13 -0.28
N ASN A 166 1.64 -11.81 -1.14
CA ASN A 166 1.98 -13.14 -1.62
C ASN A 166 3.22 -13.14 -2.50
N TYR A 167 3.37 -12.14 -3.36
CA TYR A 167 4.53 -11.98 -4.25
C TYR A 167 5.83 -11.78 -3.48
N LEU A 168 5.85 -10.84 -2.53
CA LEU A 168 7.06 -10.53 -1.76
C LEU A 168 7.31 -11.54 -0.61
N GLY A 169 6.27 -12.20 -0.10
CA GLY A 169 6.39 -13.19 0.96
C GLY A 169 7.13 -12.62 2.19
N PRO A 170 8.20 -13.29 2.67
CA PRO A 170 9.01 -12.79 3.79
C PRO A 170 9.68 -11.42 3.54
N LYS A 171 9.78 -10.99 2.29
CA LYS A 171 10.34 -9.68 1.89
C LYS A 171 9.30 -8.57 1.88
N PHE A 172 8.04 -8.84 2.19
CA PHE A 172 7.02 -7.80 2.29
C PHE A 172 7.26 -6.91 3.52
N ASP A 173 7.63 -5.65 3.31
CA ASP A 173 7.68 -4.66 4.38
C ASP A 173 6.37 -3.85 4.43
N PRO A 174 5.55 -3.95 5.49
CA PRO A 174 4.36 -3.11 5.63
C PRO A 174 4.67 -1.62 5.77
N ASN A 175 5.91 -1.26 6.12
CA ASN A 175 6.39 0.12 6.20
C ASN A 175 7.34 0.47 5.05
N SER A 176 7.21 -0.20 3.91
CA SER A 176 8.03 0.04 2.71
C SER A 176 7.88 1.46 2.17
N LYS A 177 8.95 1.99 1.58
CA LYS A 177 8.91 3.18 0.71
C LYS A 177 8.14 2.93 -0.59
N PHE A 178 8.00 1.67 -0.99
CA PHE A 178 7.19 1.27 -2.13
C PHE A 178 5.73 1.14 -1.70
N THR A 179 4.81 1.58 -2.56
CA THR A 179 3.37 1.48 -2.32
C THR A 179 2.74 0.46 -3.24
N VAL A 180 1.75 -0.25 -2.71
CA VAL A 180 0.87 -1.13 -3.50
C VAL A 180 0.02 -0.26 -4.41
N SER A 181 -0.01 -0.60 -5.69
CA SER A 181 -0.72 0.15 -6.71
C SER A 181 -1.33 -0.77 -7.77
N LEU A 182 -2.28 -0.22 -8.52
CA LEU A 182 -3.04 -0.88 -9.58
C LEU A 182 -2.80 -0.14 -10.89
N LEU A 183 -2.27 -0.84 -11.89
CA LEU A 183 -2.31 -0.38 -13.28
C LEU A 183 -3.48 -1.04 -14.00
N TRP A 184 -4.18 -0.23 -14.79
CA TRP A 184 -5.34 -0.66 -15.57
C TRP A 184 -5.23 -0.11 -17.00
N PRO A 185 -5.94 -0.71 -17.98
CA PRO A 185 -5.69 -0.47 -19.40
C PRO A 185 -6.20 0.91 -19.89
N GLY A 186 -6.85 1.68 -19.03
CA GLY A 186 -7.42 2.98 -19.37
C GLY A 186 -8.79 2.89 -20.03
N ASP A 187 -9.46 4.04 -20.07
CA ASP A 187 -10.86 4.20 -20.49
C ASP A 187 -11.11 3.69 -21.93
N ARG A 188 -10.14 3.92 -22.82
CA ARG A 188 -10.23 3.58 -24.24
C ARG A 188 -10.19 2.08 -24.44
N ALA A 189 -9.17 1.40 -23.91
CA ALA A 189 -9.01 -0.04 -24.04
C ALA A 189 -10.13 -0.79 -23.30
N TRP A 190 -10.59 -0.26 -22.16
CA TRP A 190 -11.75 -0.81 -21.44
C TRP A 190 -13.02 -0.82 -22.29
N ARG A 191 -13.37 0.31 -22.91
CA ARG A 191 -14.62 0.44 -23.68
C ARG A 191 -14.54 -0.18 -25.07
N GLN A 192 -13.42 -0.03 -25.77
CA GLN A 192 -13.31 -0.40 -27.18
C GLN A 192 -12.84 -1.85 -27.39
N ASN A 193 -11.93 -2.31 -26.54
CA ASN A 193 -11.29 -3.62 -26.69
C ASN A 193 -11.82 -4.65 -25.67
N GLY A 194 -12.69 -4.21 -24.75
CA GLY A 194 -13.22 -5.08 -23.69
C GLY A 194 -12.13 -5.51 -22.71
N GLU A 195 -11.05 -4.73 -22.58
CA GLU A 195 -9.93 -5.08 -21.69
C GLU A 195 -10.39 -4.99 -20.24
N ARG A 196 -10.11 -6.06 -19.48
CA ARG A 196 -10.51 -6.23 -18.08
C ARG A 196 -9.37 -6.75 -17.21
N ARG A 197 -8.17 -6.87 -17.77
CA ARG A 197 -6.98 -7.20 -17.00
C ARG A 197 -6.57 -6.00 -16.18
N MET A 198 -6.17 -6.22 -14.94
CA MET A 198 -5.48 -5.24 -14.12
C MET A 198 -4.16 -5.81 -13.64
N LEU A 199 -3.15 -4.96 -13.48
CA LEU A 199 -1.86 -5.35 -12.93
C LEU A 199 -1.74 -4.79 -11.51
N CYS A 200 -1.67 -5.68 -10.54
CA CYS A 200 -1.32 -5.36 -9.17
C CYS A 200 0.19 -5.36 -9.03
N GLY A 201 0.75 -4.40 -8.31
CA GLY A 201 2.19 -4.28 -8.20
C GLY A 201 2.64 -3.17 -7.26
N LEU A 202 3.93 -2.86 -7.36
CA LEU A 202 4.61 -1.91 -6.49
C LEU A 202 5.16 -0.74 -7.30
N GLN A 203 5.08 0.45 -6.73
CA GLN A 203 5.64 1.68 -7.29
C GLN A 203 6.36 2.48 -6.20
N LEU A 204 7.29 3.35 -6.61
CA LEU A 204 7.90 4.32 -5.71
C LEU A 204 7.17 5.67 -5.86
N PRO A 205 6.49 6.18 -4.82
CA PRO A 205 5.90 7.51 -4.85
C PRO A 205 6.97 8.58 -5.06
N GLY A 206 6.69 9.53 -5.93
CA GLY A 206 7.50 10.73 -6.16
C GLY A 206 6.68 12.02 -5.98
N PRO A 207 7.28 13.17 -6.28
CA PRO A 207 6.61 14.46 -6.17
C PRO A 207 5.35 14.58 -7.01
N ASN A 208 4.39 15.37 -6.54
CA ASN A 208 3.17 15.71 -7.28
C ASN A 208 2.37 14.49 -7.76
N ASN A 209 2.28 13.44 -6.92
CA ASN A 209 1.64 12.16 -7.24
C ASN A 209 2.21 11.45 -8.47
N GLN A 210 3.46 11.76 -8.84
CA GLN A 210 4.16 11.05 -9.90
C GLN A 210 4.79 9.76 -9.38
N GLN A 211 4.99 8.79 -10.26
CA GLN A 211 5.76 7.59 -9.95
C GLN A 211 7.22 7.84 -10.29
N GLN A 212 8.10 7.62 -9.31
CA GLN A 212 9.54 7.74 -9.50
C GLN A 212 10.09 6.46 -10.12
N ALA A 213 11.05 6.62 -11.05
CA ALA A 213 11.78 5.47 -11.57
C ALA A 213 12.75 4.93 -10.51
N PHE A 214 12.85 3.62 -10.41
CA PHE A 214 13.79 2.90 -9.55
C PHE A 214 14.42 1.72 -10.30
N LYS A 215 15.42 1.10 -9.67
CA LYS A 215 16.17 -0.04 -10.21
C LYS A 215 16.21 -1.17 -9.18
N GLY A 216 16.32 -2.39 -9.68
CA GLY A 216 16.28 -3.61 -8.90
C GLY A 216 14.85 -4.06 -8.61
N LYS A 217 14.70 -5.34 -8.26
CA LYS A 217 13.42 -5.89 -7.79
C LYS A 217 13.17 -5.44 -6.36
N VAL A 218 11.92 -5.12 -6.01
CA VAL A 218 11.53 -4.68 -4.66
C VAL A 218 11.97 -5.67 -3.57
N ALA A 219 11.91 -6.98 -3.85
CA ALA A 219 12.33 -8.03 -2.92
C ALA A 219 13.85 -8.04 -2.63
N GLU A 220 14.65 -7.37 -3.46
CA GLU A 220 16.12 -7.39 -3.45
C GLU A 220 16.74 -6.04 -3.07
N VAL A 221 15.94 -4.97 -2.96
CA VAL A 221 16.40 -3.63 -2.59
C VAL A 221 15.96 -3.25 -1.18
N ASP A 222 16.68 -2.30 -0.57
CA ASP A 222 16.27 -1.77 0.73
C ASP A 222 14.95 -0.99 0.60
N GLN A 223 13.97 -1.40 1.40
CA GLN A 223 12.61 -0.88 1.41
C GLN A 223 12.39 0.23 2.45
N SER A 224 13.40 0.59 3.23
CA SER A 224 13.33 1.66 4.24
C SER A 224 12.80 2.97 3.66
N LYS A 225 11.90 3.62 4.40
CA LYS A 225 11.37 4.97 4.12
C LYS A 225 12.42 6.04 4.41
N VAL A 226 13.39 6.14 3.52
CA VAL A 226 14.49 7.10 3.58
C VAL A 226 14.55 7.91 2.31
N TRP A 227 14.91 9.17 2.46
CA TRP A 227 15.07 10.13 1.37
C TRP A 227 16.35 10.93 1.58
N PRO A 228 16.92 11.52 0.52
CA PRO A 228 18.07 12.41 0.65
C PRO A 228 17.80 13.57 1.61
N ALA A 229 18.83 14.01 2.34
CA ALA A 229 18.74 15.20 3.17
C ALA A 229 18.32 16.43 2.34
N GLY A 230 17.40 17.22 2.86
CA GLY A 230 16.71 18.31 2.18
C GLY A 230 15.41 17.94 1.48
N THR A 231 15.00 16.67 1.50
CA THR A 231 13.68 16.27 0.98
C THR A 231 12.58 16.70 1.94
N CYS A 232 11.58 17.41 1.43
CA CYS A 232 10.37 17.75 2.19
C CYS A 232 9.27 16.71 1.93
N LEU A 233 8.59 16.23 2.96
CA LEU A 233 7.51 15.23 2.87
C LEU A 233 6.16 15.90 3.04
N GLY A 234 5.24 15.65 2.11
CA GLY A 234 3.96 16.33 2.01
C GLY A 234 3.10 16.25 3.28
N ILE A 235 2.07 17.08 3.35
CA ILE A 235 1.06 17.05 4.40
C ILE A 235 -0.32 16.97 3.78
N ASP A 236 -1.18 16.12 4.33
CA ASP A 236 -2.61 16.15 4.05
C ASP A 236 -3.24 17.24 4.93
N SER A 237 -3.65 18.34 4.29
CA SER A 237 -4.23 19.49 4.97
C SER A 237 -5.61 19.21 5.60
N ALA A 238 -6.30 18.14 5.18
CA ALA A 238 -7.58 17.76 5.76
C ALA A 238 -7.39 17.01 7.09
N THR A 239 -6.34 16.20 7.20
CA THR A 239 -6.10 15.32 8.35
C THR A 239 -4.92 15.76 9.24
N ASN A 240 -4.13 16.73 8.77
CA ASN A 240 -2.85 17.14 9.38
C ASN A 240 -1.90 15.96 9.58
N GLN A 241 -1.87 15.03 8.63
CA GLN A 241 -0.99 13.87 8.64
C GLN A 241 0.10 13.98 7.56
N PRO A 242 1.31 13.47 7.83
CA PRO A 242 2.38 13.45 6.85
C PRO A 242 2.02 12.48 5.71
N ILE A 243 2.47 12.82 4.51
CA ILE A 243 2.41 11.97 3.32
C ILE A 243 3.84 11.55 3.04
N ASP A 244 4.09 10.24 2.95
CA ASP A 244 5.40 9.65 2.61
C ASP A 244 5.74 9.81 1.11
N ALA A 245 5.57 11.03 0.59
CA ALA A 245 5.89 11.41 -0.77
C ALA A 245 6.64 12.75 -0.74
N PRO A 246 7.78 12.86 -1.45
CA PRO A 246 8.49 14.11 -1.60
C PRO A 246 7.61 15.22 -2.17
N VAL A 247 7.82 16.46 -1.72
CA VAL A 247 7.22 17.67 -2.29
C VAL A 247 8.27 18.78 -2.34
N GLU A 248 8.00 19.83 -3.11
CA GLU A 248 8.82 21.03 -3.08
C GLU A 248 8.69 21.71 -1.71
N CYS A 249 9.81 22.06 -1.07
CA CYS A 249 9.76 22.65 0.27
C CYS A 249 9.03 24.00 0.32
N ALA A 250 8.91 24.71 -0.81
CA ALA A 250 8.10 25.92 -0.92
C ALA A 250 6.57 25.65 -0.87
N THR A 251 6.16 24.39 -0.98
CA THR A 251 4.76 23.96 -0.81
C THR A 251 4.51 23.45 0.61
N PRO A 252 3.24 23.39 1.06
CA PRO A 252 2.87 22.79 2.34
C PRO A 252 3.43 21.37 2.54
N HIS A 253 4.17 21.17 3.63
CA HIS A 253 4.76 19.87 3.98
C HIS A 253 4.76 19.67 5.50
N ALA A 254 4.89 18.42 5.96
CA ALA A 254 4.87 18.09 7.39
C ALA A 254 6.28 18.04 8.00
N MET A 255 7.25 17.59 7.20
CA MET A 255 8.59 17.25 7.68
C MET A 255 9.65 17.54 6.61
N GLU A 256 10.86 17.88 7.05
CA GLU A 256 12.05 17.97 6.20
C GLU A 256 13.09 16.94 6.67
N VAL A 257 13.59 16.13 5.74
CA VAL A 257 14.59 15.09 6.02
C VAL A 257 15.96 15.76 6.17
N THR A 258 16.69 15.41 7.21
CA THR A 258 18.02 15.96 7.53
C THR A 258 19.15 14.94 7.40
N GLY A 259 18.81 13.65 7.36
CA GLY A 259 19.79 12.57 7.20
C GLY A 259 19.16 11.19 7.25
N THR A 260 20.00 10.18 7.17
CA THR A 260 19.62 8.76 7.20
C THR A 260 20.60 8.00 8.07
N VAL A 261 20.08 7.11 8.92
CA VAL A 261 20.88 6.23 9.77
C VAL A 261 20.70 4.81 9.29
N ASN A 262 21.82 4.13 9.01
CA ASN A 262 21.84 2.70 8.73
C ASN A 262 22.15 1.93 10.01
N LEU A 263 21.19 1.15 10.50
CA LEU A 263 21.34 0.35 11.72
C LEU A 263 22.23 -0.87 11.50
N ALA A 264 22.37 -1.38 10.27
CA ALA A 264 23.18 -2.56 9.99
C ALA A 264 24.69 -2.32 10.22
N GLU A 265 25.14 -1.05 10.17
CA GLU A 265 26.52 -0.69 10.47
C GLU A 265 26.92 -1.03 11.91
N LYS A 266 26.00 -0.87 12.86
CA LYS A 266 26.22 -1.22 14.28
C LYS A 266 25.66 -2.59 14.64
N PHE A 267 24.57 -3.00 14.01
CA PHE A 267 23.83 -4.21 14.32
C PHE A 267 23.75 -5.13 13.09
N PRO A 268 24.81 -5.90 12.77
CA PRO A 268 24.84 -6.73 11.56
C PRO A 268 23.98 -8.01 11.64
N GLY A 269 23.44 -8.33 12.81
CA GLY A 269 22.77 -9.59 13.11
C GLY A 269 21.24 -9.50 13.20
N ALA A 270 20.71 -9.99 14.32
CA ALA A 270 19.29 -9.92 14.63
C ALA A 270 18.85 -8.48 14.95
N LEU A 271 17.54 -8.24 14.95
CA LEU A 271 16.96 -6.97 15.35
C LEU A 271 17.43 -6.60 16.77
N PRO A 272 18.14 -5.47 16.96
CA PRO A 272 18.47 -4.96 18.29
C PRO A 272 17.23 -4.59 19.10
N ALA A 273 17.34 -4.63 20.43
CA ALA A 273 16.26 -4.17 21.31
C ALA A 273 15.94 -2.69 21.04
N GLU A 274 14.68 -2.31 21.17
CA GLU A 274 14.21 -0.96 20.84
C GLU A 274 15.01 0.16 21.54
N PRO A 275 15.40 0.06 22.83
CA PRO A 275 16.22 1.09 23.49
C PRO A 275 17.62 1.23 22.87
N ASP A 276 18.20 0.14 22.38
CA ASP A 276 19.52 0.16 21.72
C ASP A 276 19.44 0.81 20.33
N GLN A 277 18.32 0.60 19.63
CA GLN A 277 18.01 1.31 18.40
C GLN A 277 17.85 2.80 18.65
N ASP A 278 16.95 3.19 19.55
CA ASP A 278 16.64 4.60 19.85
C ASP A 278 17.92 5.35 20.24
N GLY A 279 18.73 4.81 21.16
CA GLY A 279 19.98 5.45 21.56
C GLY A 279 20.95 5.67 20.39
N TYR A 280 21.10 4.69 19.50
CA TYR A 280 21.98 4.81 18.34
C TYR A 280 21.45 5.81 17.30
N ILE A 281 20.15 5.72 16.97
CA ILE A 281 19.49 6.58 15.99
C ILE A 281 19.51 8.02 16.50
N LYS A 282 19.14 8.26 17.76
CA LYS A 282 19.13 9.57 18.39
C LYS A 282 20.48 10.27 18.29
N ASP A 283 21.55 9.59 18.65
CA ASP A 283 22.90 10.16 18.63
C ASP A 283 23.34 10.59 17.23
N LEU A 284 23.06 9.76 16.22
CA LEU A 284 23.42 10.06 14.84
C LEU A 284 22.51 11.11 14.22
N CYS A 285 21.20 10.98 14.39
CA CYS A 285 20.23 11.94 13.89
C CYS A 285 20.46 13.33 14.49
N THR A 286 20.76 13.45 15.79
CA THR A 286 21.09 14.75 16.41
C THR A 286 22.28 15.40 15.71
N LYS A 287 23.37 14.66 15.50
CA LYS A 287 24.58 15.16 14.80
C LYS A 287 24.29 15.57 13.36
N MET A 288 23.54 14.74 12.62
CA MET A 288 23.20 15.01 11.22
C MET A 288 22.29 16.24 11.12
N THR A 289 21.28 16.36 11.98
CA THR A 289 20.37 17.51 12.01
C THR A 289 21.09 18.80 12.39
N ASP A 290 21.96 18.79 13.39
CA ASP A 290 22.75 19.96 13.77
C ASP A 290 23.68 20.41 12.63
N ALA A 291 24.36 19.46 11.97
CA ALA A 291 25.20 19.74 10.81
C ALA A 291 24.37 20.25 9.62
N TYR A 292 23.19 19.69 9.40
CA TYR A 292 22.28 20.10 8.35
C TYR A 292 21.80 21.55 8.56
N LEU A 293 21.39 21.92 9.77
CA LEU A 293 20.82 23.23 10.06
C LEU A 293 21.85 24.36 10.23
N ALA A 294 23.13 24.03 10.41
CA ALA A 294 24.17 25.01 10.66
C ALA A 294 24.14 26.19 9.65
N PRO A 295 24.19 27.46 10.12
CA PRO A 295 24.47 27.90 11.49
C PRO A 295 23.25 28.00 12.42
N VAL A 296 22.04 27.70 11.93
CA VAL A 296 20.81 27.71 12.73
C VAL A 296 20.84 26.52 13.70
N LYS A 297 20.37 26.73 14.95
CA LYS A 297 20.26 25.65 15.93
C LYS A 297 18.83 25.13 15.94
N LEU A 298 18.63 23.81 15.98
CA LEU A 298 17.28 23.23 16.03
C LEU A 298 16.42 23.86 17.14
N ARG A 299 17.02 24.07 18.33
CA ARG A 299 16.35 24.69 19.48
C ARG A 299 15.73 26.06 19.20
N THR A 300 16.18 26.79 18.17
CA THR A 300 15.65 28.12 17.82
C THR A 300 14.55 28.06 16.75
N THR A 301 14.19 26.88 16.24
CA THR A 301 13.30 26.73 15.07
C THR A 301 11.89 26.25 15.40
N THR A 302 11.52 26.08 16.67
CA THR A 302 10.23 25.46 17.12
C THR A 302 10.02 24.01 16.62
N LEU A 303 10.82 23.56 15.65
CA LEU A 303 10.88 22.19 15.15
C LEU A 303 11.48 21.26 16.20
N THR A 304 11.10 20.00 16.05
CA THR A 304 11.60 18.88 16.82
C THR A 304 12.24 17.88 15.89
N LEU A 305 13.24 17.16 16.38
CA LEU A 305 13.82 16.01 15.69
C LEU A 305 12.87 14.82 15.85
N ILE A 306 12.54 14.18 14.74
CA ILE A 306 11.69 12.99 14.66
C ILE A 306 12.45 11.90 13.91
N TYR A 307 12.41 10.70 14.46
CA TYR A 307 12.94 9.49 13.83
C TYR A 307 12.17 8.28 14.37
N PRO A 308 11.87 7.27 13.54
CA PRO A 308 11.30 6.01 14.00
C PRO A 308 12.40 5.03 14.43
N THR A 309 12.01 3.97 15.13
CA THR A 309 12.80 2.72 15.22
C THR A 309 12.37 1.75 14.10
N VAL A 310 13.18 0.73 13.82
CA VAL A 310 12.84 -0.29 12.80
C VAL A 310 12.03 -1.40 13.47
N PRO A 311 10.77 -1.64 13.07
CA PRO A 311 9.97 -2.73 13.63
C PRO A 311 10.42 -4.08 13.08
N LEU A 312 10.07 -5.16 13.80
CA LEU A 312 10.46 -6.53 13.44
C LEU A 312 10.03 -6.94 12.02
N ALA A 313 8.84 -6.52 11.59
CA ALA A 313 8.35 -6.81 10.24
C ALA A 313 9.28 -6.22 9.17
N SER A 314 9.64 -4.95 9.29
CA SER A 314 10.55 -4.26 8.37
C SER A 314 11.97 -4.84 8.41
N TRP A 315 12.48 -5.15 9.61
CA TRP A 315 13.79 -5.82 9.74
C TRP A 315 13.81 -7.21 9.08
N THR A 316 12.76 -7.99 9.25
CA THR A 316 12.65 -9.32 8.63
C THR A 316 12.56 -9.22 7.11
N ALA A 317 11.85 -8.20 6.61
CA ALA A 317 11.74 -7.91 5.18
C ALA A 317 13.07 -7.48 4.55
N GLY A 318 13.94 -6.80 5.31
CA GLY A 318 15.29 -6.43 4.87
C GLY A 318 15.63 -4.96 5.07
N SER A 319 14.69 -4.14 5.51
CA SER A 319 14.89 -2.71 5.79
C SER A 319 15.84 -2.51 6.95
N ARG A 320 16.86 -1.67 6.78
CA ARG A 320 17.91 -1.42 7.80
C ARG A 320 18.10 0.05 8.14
N GLU A 321 17.41 0.94 7.45
CA GLU A 321 17.65 2.37 7.53
C GLU A 321 16.42 3.14 8.06
N VAL A 322 16.66 4.29 8.69
CA VAL A 322 15.63 5.21 9.15
C VAL A 322 15.97 6.65 8.75
N ALA A 323 14.96 7.46 8.48
CA ALA A 323 15.11 8.87 8.18
C ALA A 323 15.16 9.71 9.47
N CYS A 324 16.11 10.64 9.54
CA CYS A 324 16.17 11.69 10.55
C CYS A 324 15.46 12.92 9.99
N SER A 325 14.34 13.31 10.57
CA SER A 325 13.51 14.39 10.02
C SER A 325 13.23 15.46 11.07
N ILE A 326 12.95 16.67 10.63
CA ILE A 326 12.51 17.76 11.50
C ILE A 326 11.10 18.20 11.13
N GLY A 327 10.30 18.50 12.15
CA GLY A 327 8.92 18.93 11.98
C GLY A 327 8.32 19.47 13.27
N ALA A 328 7.10 19.99 13.20
CA ALA A 328 6.38 20.53 14.33
C ALA A 328 5.03 19.81 14.50
N THR A 329 4.71 19.43 15.73
CA THR A 329 3.43 18.78 16.07
C THR A 329 2.44 19.78 16.64
N LEU A 330 1.14 19.53 16.44
CA LEU A 330 0.06 20.33 17.03
C LEU A 330 -0.29 19.91 18.48
N GLY A 331 0.37 18.89 19.04
CA GLY A 331 0.10 18.36 20.38
C GLY A 331 -1.15 17.47 20.50
N ASN A 332 -1.93 17.33 19.43
CA ASN A 332 -3.13 16.49 19.35
C ASN A 332 -2.94 15.24 18.46
N GLY A 333 -1.69 14.86 18.17
CA GLY A 333 -1.36 13.80 17.22
C GLY A 333 -1.32 14.24 15.75
N GLY A 334 -1.64 15.50 15.45
CA GLY A 334 -1.47 16.10 14.12
C GLY A 334 -0.17 16.88 13.98
N TRP A 335 0.16 17.20 12.73
CA TRP A 335 1.35 17.95 12.32
C TRP A 335 1.01 19.38 11.94
N ALA A 336 1.90 20.31 12.26
CA ALA A 336 1.82 21.66 11.74
C ALA A 336 2.23 21.68 10.26
N THR A 337 1.63 22.59 9.50
CA THR A 337 2.01 22.83 8.11
C THR A 337 3.27 23.67 8.06
N LEU A 338 4.32 23.13 7.44
CA LEU A 338 5.56 23.83 7.15
C LEU A 338 5.52 24.40 5.72
N VAL A 339 6.15 25.57 5.54
CA VAL A 339 6.39 26.17 4.22
C VAL A 339 7.80 26.76 4.21
N ASN A 340 8.52 26.54 3.11
CA ASN A 340 9.95 26.76 2.92
C ASN A 340 10.84 25.79 3.72
N SER A 341 12.10 25.67 3.31
CA SER A 341 13.08 24.84 4.04
C SER A 341 13.41 25.44 5.41
N ALA A 342 13.71 24.58 6.37
CA ALA A 342 14.23 24.90 7.70
C ALA A 342 15.57 25.67 7.68
N LYS A 343 16.29 25.64 6.56
CA LYS A 343 17.50 26.46 6.32
C LYS A 343 17.20 27.90 5.89
N GLY A 344 15.94 28.20 5.57
CA GLY A 344 15.51 29.49 5.02
C GLY A 344 14.49 30.20 5.91
N GLN A 345 13.60 30.96 5.26
CA GLN A 345 12.48 31.64 5.92
C GLN A 345 11.33 30.65 6.14
N LEU A 346 11.56 29.66 7.00
CA LEU A 346 10.57 28.67 7.39
C LEU A 346 9.33 29.38 7.98
N LEU A 347 8.16 28.87 7.63
CA LEU A 347 6.89 29.21 8.27
C LEU A 347 6.28 27.94 8.84
N ILE A 348 5.73 28.04 10.05
CA ILE A 348 5.00 26.99 10.76
C ILE A 348 3.58 27.50 10.96
N ASN A 349 2.61 26.90 10.27
CA ASN A 349 1.23 27.38 10.17
C ASN A 349 1.16 28.88 9.78
N GLY A 350 2.02 29.30 8.86
CA GLY A 350 2.09 30.68 8.37
C GLY A 350 2.80 31.68 9.30
N GLN A 351 3.32 31.23 10.44
CA GLN A 351 4.08 32.07 11.37
C GLN A 351 5.58 31.73 11.35
N PRO A 352 6.48 32.71 11.51
CA PRO A 352 7.90 32.41 11.65
C PRO A 352 8.18 31.62 12.93
N PRO A 353 9.24 30.78 12.96
CA PRO A 353 9.67 30.09 14.16
C PRO A 353 9.87 31.03 15.35
N VAL A 354 9.40 30.60 16.52
CA VAL A 354 9.59 31.31 17.78
C VAL A 354 10.61 30.55 18.61
N PRO A 355 11.79 31.13 18.89
CA PRO A 355 12.75 30.50 19.78
C PRO A 355 12.17 30.45 21.21
N PRO A 356 12.42 29.37 21.96
CA PRO A 356 12.08 29.33 23.37
C PRO A 356 12.82 30.45 24.11
N PRO A 357 12.24 30.99 25.21
CA PRO A 357 12.90 32.00 26.02
C PRO A 357 14.27 31.49 26.49
N ASP A 358 15.26 32.38 26.52
CA ASP A 358 16.56 32.04 27.08
C ASP A 358 16.42 31.61 28.54
N ILE A 359 17.18 30.60 28.92
CA ILE A 359 17.22 30.10 30.30
C ILE A 359 17.85 31.22 31.14
N PRO A 360 17.18 31.73 32.20
CA PRO A 360 17.76 32.77 33.05
C PRO A 360 19.12 32.33 33.61
N GLU A 361 20.08 33.23 33.65
CA GLU A 361 21.46 32.95 34.10
C GLU A 361 21.50 32.41 35.54
N GLU A 362 20.51 32.78 36.38
CA GLU A 362 20.39 32.23 37.73
C GLU A 362 20.18 30.71 37.71
N ARG A 363 19.50 30.15 36.70
CA ARG A 363 19.25 28.71 36.59
C ARG A 363 20.44 27.93 36.02
N LEU A 364 21.34 28.59 35.29
CA LEU A 364 22.58 27.97 34.80
C LEU A 364 23.64 27.79 35.90
N THR A 365 23.51 28.53 37.01
CA THR A 365 24.45 28.53 38.13
C THR A 365 23.91 27.83 39.38
N MET A 366 22.65 27.40 39.40
CA MET A 366 22.13 26.59 40.49
C MET A 366 22.78 25.20 40.51
N PRO A 367 23.20 24.69 41.67
CA PRO A 367 23.64 23.31 41.78
C PRO A 367 22.51 22.36 41.36
N PRO A 368 22.83 21.23 40.69
CA PRO A 368 21.81 20.26 40.29
C PRO A 368 21.02 19.81 41.53
N ILE A 369 19.70 19.80 41.42
CA ILE A 369 18.83 19.30 42.49
C ILE A 369 19.22 17.83 42.73
N PRO A 370 19.60 17.43 43.95
CA PRO A 370 19.91 16.04 44.23
C PRO A 370 18.68 15.19 43.92
N LEU A 371 18.82 14.27 42.98
CA LEU A 371 17.77 13.31 42.63
C LEU A 371 17.51 12.43 43.87
N GLN A 372 16.43 12.74 44.58
CA GLN A 372 15.91 11.85 45.62
C GLN A 372 15.16 10.71 44.91
N VAL A 373 15.82 9.56 44.77
CA VAL A 373 15.17 8.33 44.31
C VAL A 373 14.14 7.95 45.37
N PRO A 374 12.83 7.92 45.06
CA PRO A 374 11.83 7.45 46.02
C PRO A 374 12.14 6.00 46.39
N ALA A 375 12.12 5.68 47.69
CA ALA A 375 12.21 4.31 48.15
C ALA A 375 11.10 3.47 47.50
N GLN A 376 11.46 2.29 47.01
CA GLN A 376 10.58 1.35 46.31
C GLN A 376 9.28 1.12 47.09
N ALA A 377 8.14 1.45 46.48
CA ALA A 377 6.84 1.02 46.96
C ALA A 377 6.67 -0.50 46.74
N PRO A 378 5.96 -1.24 47.61
CA PRO A 378 5.75 -2.67 47.45
C PRO A 378 4.98 -2.98 46.16
N GLN A 379 5.37 -4.08 45.51
CA GLN A 379 4.77 -4.59 44.28
C GLN A 379 3.27 -4.88 44.47
N SER A 380 2.42 -4.12 43.76
CA SER A 380 1.03 -4.48 43.53
C SER A 380 0.89 -5.01 42.10
N GLN A 381 0.11 -6.07 41.98
CA GLN A 381 0.02 -6.98 40.84
C GLN A 381 -0.32 -6.30 39.51
N ALA A 382 0.28 -6.86 38.45
CA ALA A 382 0.14 -6.43 37.06
C ALA A 382 -1.29 -6.55 36.53
N SER A 383 -1.77 -5.47 35.94
CA SER A 383 -2.88 -5.48 34.98
C SER A 383 -2.30 -5.19 33.60
N ALA A 384 -2.70 -5.97 32.59
CA ALA A 384 -2.18 -5.92 31.23
C ALA A 384 -2.26 -4.50 30.60
N PRO A 385 -1.29 -4.11 29.74
CA PRO A 385 -1.35 -2.83 29.06
C PRO A 385 -2.45 -2.83 27.97
N PRO A 386 -3.14 -1.70 27.77
CA PRO A 386 -4.07 -1.53 26.66
C PRO A 386 -3.33 -1.49 25.31
N GLU A 387 -4.05 -1.89 24.28
CA GLU A 387 -3.66 -2.04 22.88
C GLU A 387 -3.09 -0.75 22.27
N ILE A 388 -1.95 -0.86 21.57
CA ILE A 388 -1.18 0.24 20.98
C ILE A 388 -1.84 0.70 19.66
N PRO A 389 -2.13 2.00 19.45
CA PRO A 389 -2.56 2.51 18.14
C PRO A 389 -1.41 2.51 17.11
N PRO A 390 -1.68 2.33 15.81
CA PRO A 390 -0.70 1.89 14.81
C PRO A 390 0.23 2.99 14.25
N ASN A 391 0.67 3.96 15.06
CA ASN A 391 1.55 5.03 14.57
C ASN A 391 2.87 5.08 15.37
N ASN A 392 3.86 4.29 14.93
CA ASN A 392 5.22 4.20 15.50
C ASN A 392 6.07 5.45 15.21
N GLN A 393 5.57 6.64 15.54
CA GLN A 393 6.36 7.87 15.55
C GLN A 393 6.67 8.26 16.99
N HIS A 394 7.84 7.84 17.46
CA HIS A 394 8.34 8.20 18.79
C HIS A 394 8.86 9.65 18.77
N LEU A 395 8.16 10.56 19.46
CA LEU A 395 8.80 11.80 19.90
C LEU A 395 9.61 11.48 21.16
N PRO A 396 10.92 11.77 21.22
CA PRO A 396 11.69 11.57 22.44
C PRO A 396 11.16 12.48 23.56
N GLY A 397 10.54 11.87 24.60
CA GLY A 397 10.21 12.54 25.86
C GLY A 397 8.75 12.51 26.33
N GLN A 398 7.83 11.77 25.71
CA GLN A 398 6.45 11.66 26.22
C GLN A 398 6.30 10.53 27.25
N GLN A 399 6.30 10.88 28.53
CA GLN A 399 5.66 10.04 29.56
C GLN A 399 4.14 10.24 29.51
N PRO A 400 3.30 9.20 29.65
CA PRO A 400 1.86 9.37 29.77
C PRO A 400 1.54 10.21 31.02
N ALA A 401 0.86 11.34 30.84
CA ALA A 401 0.34 12.11 31.96
C ALA A 401 -0.76 11.30 32.67
N VAL A 402 -0.45 10.72 33.82
CA VAL A 402 -1.45 10.18 34.74
C VAL A 402 -2.11 11.37 35.43
N ALA A 403 -3.33 11.71 35.02
CA ALA A 403 -4.16 12.67 35.74
C ALA A 403 -4.64 12.06 37.07
N PRO A 404 -4.54 12.75 38.23
CA PRO A 404 -5.10 12.25 39.48
C PRO A 404 -6.64 12.26 39.42
N GLN A 405 -7.25 11.10 39.60
CA GLN A 405 -8.71 10.97 39.78
C GLN A 405 -9.11 11.55 41.14
N ALA A 406 -9.99 12.56 41.14
CA ALA A 406 -10.71 12.99 42.34
C ALA A 406 -11.94 12.08 42.58
N PRO A 407 -12.37 11.86 43.84
CA PRO A 407 -13.47 10.94 44.14
C PRO A 407 -14.81 11.45 43.61
N ALA A 408 -15.58 10.57 42.98
CA ALA A 408 -16.94 10.85 42.52
C ALA A 408 -17.86 11.18 43.71
N SER A 409 -18.59 12.29 43.60
CA SER A 409 -19.74 12.60 44.46
C SER A 409 -21.00 12.52 43.60
N ASP A 410 -21.93 11.65 43.98
CA ASP A 410 -23.23 11.47 43.35
C ASP A 410 -24.12 12.70 43.57
N THR A 411 -24.28 13.53 42.54
CA THR A 411 -25.39 14.50 42.46
C THR A 411 -25.81 14.67 40.99
N PRO A 412 -27.10 14.55 40.64
CA PRO A 412 -27.55 14.76 39.26
C PRO A 412 -27.44 16.25 38.87
N PRO A 413 -26.98 16.59 37.65
CA PRO A 413 -26.98 17.98 37.19
C PRO A 413 -28.41 18.49 36.94
N PRO A 414 -28.71 19.77 37.23
CA PRO A 414 -30.00 20.37 36.93
C PRO A 414 -30.22 20.52 35.41
N GLN A 415 -31.43 20.21 34.95
CA GLN A 415 -31.87 20.36 33.57
C GLN A 415 -31.85 21.84 33.14
N ALA A 416 -31.12 22.15 32.07
CA ALA A 416 -31.20 23.44 31.39
C ALA A 416 -32.54 23.55 30.61
N PRO A 417 -33.20 24.72 30.56
CA PRO A 417 -34.41 24.92 29.76
C PRO A 417 -34.14 24.74 28.27
N GLN A 418 -34.98 23.94 27.60
CA GLN A 418 -34.97 23.75 26.16
C GLN A 418 -35.28 25.07 25.44
N ALA A 419 -34.39 25.48 24.53
CA ALA A 419 -34.66 26.56 23.58
C ALA A 419 -35.73 26.11 22.56
N PRO A 420 -36.67 26.98 22.15
CA PRO A 420 -37.69 26.65 21.15
C PRO A 420 -37.07 26.46 19.75
N PRO A 421 -37.69 25.66 18.87
CA PRO A 421 -37.16 25.36 17.55
C PRO A 421 -37.15 26.62 16.66
N PRO A 422 -36.14 26.78 15.78
CA PRO A 422 -36.14 27.87 14.81
C PRO A 422 -37.28 27.70 13.80
N ALA A 423 -37.95 28.81 13.50
CA ALA A 423 -39.03 28.89 12.51
C ALA A 423 -38.51 28.66 11.08
N ASP A 424 -39.38 28.05 10.26
CA ASP A 424 -39.23 27.92 8.80
C ASP A 424 -38.89 29.27 8.16
N ALA A 425 -37.63 29.42 7.75
CA ALA A 425 -37.19 30.47 6.85
C ALA A 425 -37.10 29.87 5.44
N GLY A 426 -38.00 30.32 4.57
CA GLY A 426 -38.11 29.88 3.18
C GLY A 426 -36.82 30.05 2.37
N ALA A 427 -36.77 29.29 1.27
CA ALA A 427 -35.69 29.23 0.30
C ALA A 427 -35.15 30.61 -0.13
N PRO A 428 -33.84 30.75 -0.37
CA PRO A 428 -33.28 31.96 -0.96
C PRO A 428 -33.84 32.15 -2.39
N PRO A 429 -34.15 33.39 -2.81
CA PRO A 429 -34.61 33.64 -4.17
C PRO A 429 -33.54 33.25 -5.19
N GLN A 430 -33.96 32.51 -6.21
CA GLN A 430 -33.17 32.17 -7.39
C GLN A 430 -32.68 33.46 -8.07
N ALA A 431 -31.38 33.51 -8.39
CA ALA A 431 -30.84 34.54 -9.26
C ALA A 431 -31.53 34.46 -10.64
N PRO A 432 -31.88 35.59 -11.27
CA PRO A 432 -32.45 35.58 -12.61
C PRO A 432 -31.44 35.05 -13.64
N PRO A 433 -31.90 34.40 -14.73
CA PRO A 433 -31.02 33.88 -15.77
C PRO A 433 -30.23 35.01 -16.45
N PRO A 434 -29.00 34.76 -16.93
CA PRO A 434 -28.23 35.75 -17.67
C PRO A 434 -29.00 36.22 -18.90
N ALA A 435 -29.08 37.54 -19.08
CA ALA A 435 -29.57 38.13 -20.32
C ALA A 435 -28.59 37.81 -21.46
N ASP A 436 -29.14 37.49 -22.64
CA ASP A 436 -28.41 37.38 -23.90
C ASP A 436 -27.72 38.72 -24.23
N GLY A 437 -26.49 38.86 -23.75
CA GLY A 437 -25.57 39.93 -24.11
C GLY A 437 -24.74 39.48 -25.30
N GLY A 438 -25.02 40.07 -26.46
CA GLY A 438 -24.34 39.80 -27.72
C GLY A 438 -22.81 39.85 -27.64
N ALA A 439 -22.19 39.02 -28.47
CA ALA A 439 -20.74 38.93 -28.62
C ALA A 439 -20.10 40.30 -28.86
N PRO A 440 -18.99 40.64 -28.17
CA PRO A 440 -18.17 41.78 -28.57
C PRO A 440 -17.54 41.52 -29.95
N PRO A 441 -17.48 42.53 -30.85
CA PRO A 441 -16.85 42.36 -32.16
C PRO A 441 -15.36 42.05 -32.01
N PRO A 442 -14.77 41.26 -32.94
CA PRO A 442 -13.36 40.92 -32.89
C PRO A 442 -12.49 42.17 -32.98
N ALA A 443 -11.45 42.21 -32.15
CA ALA A 443 -10.44 43.25 -32.15
C ALA A 443 -9.77 43.37 -33.53
N ASN A 444 -9.63 44.59 -34.02
CA ASN A 444 -8.86 44.91 -35.21
C ASN A 444 -7.43 44.34 -35.08
N PRO A 445 -6.88 43.71 -36.14
CA PRO A 445 -5.48 43.33 -36.14
C PRO A 445 -4.63 44.60 -36.03
N GLY A 446 -3.74 44.62 -35.03
CA GLY A 446 -2.74 45.66 -34.88
C GLY A 446 -1.78 45.70 -36.08
N PRO A 447 -1.16 46.85 -36.35
CA PRO A 447 -0.33 47.07 -37.53
C PRO A 447 0.87 46.11 -37.59
N GLU A 448 1.10 45.60 -38.79
CA GLU A 448 2.18 44.73 -39.23
C GLU A 448 3.55 45.32 -38.85
N VAL A 449 4.34 44.57 -38.08
CA VAL A 449 5.73 44.93 -37.78
C VAL A 449 6.57 44.65 -39.03
N PRO A 450 7.32 45.65 -39.56
CA PRO A 450 8.13 45.45 -40.76
C PRO A 450 9.27 44.44 -40.51
N PRO A 451 9.67 43.67 -41.54
CA PRO A 451 10.74 42.69 -41.40
C PRO A 451 12.08 43.38 -41.11
N ALA A 452 12.86 42.77 -40.22
CA ALA A 452 14.23 43.16 -39.95
C ALA A 452 15.10 43.01 -41.23
N PRO A 453 16.08 43.92 -41.45
CA PRO A 453 16.94 43.88 -42.63
C PRO A 453 17.85 42.64 -42.63
N PRO A 454 18.21 42.10 -43.82
CA PRO A 454 19.10 40.96 -43.92
C PRO A 454 20.51 41.33 -43.46
N ALA A 455 21.08 40.51 -42.57
CA ALA A 455 22.50 40.47 -42.35
C ALA A 455 23.14 39.53 -43.39
N GLY A 456 23.78 40.13 -44.39
CA GLY A 456 24.86 39.51 -45.17
C GLY A 456 24.46 38.86 -46.50
N GLY A 457 24.85 39.51 -47.60
CA GLY A 457 24.91 38.96 -48.96
C GLY A 457 24.39 39.91 -50.01
#